data_AF-A0A7Y3J127-F1
#
_entry.id   AF-A0A7Y3J127-F1
#
_cell.length_a   1.000
_cell.length_b   1.000
_cell.length_c   1.000
_cell.angle_alpha   90.00
_cell.angle_beta   90.00
_cell.angle_gamma   90.00
#
_symmetry.space_group_name_H-M   'P 1'
#
loop_
_entity.id
_entity.type
_entity.pdbx_description
1 polymer ?
#
loop_
_entity_poly.entity_id
_entity_poly.type
_entity_poly.pdbx_seq_one_letter_code
_entity_poly.pdbx_strand_id
1 'polypeptide(L)'
;MSFQEDRRIIMDGVYYIREALFACTDPIQVESAVSFARFLNWSGINRETYPLFLRLIQTNNPWVVDALIANREPRLLFSTIKPNTELIDAAFANLFSFHPDELYEKALMALLGIIENAYFDADDGYKWHAIEIMDINALGKFLIKDSPQDHPLNKLVLHILDRLTHLGEALKDHQKNLLAKHAFNVRYAYFDSTKALNDAIPKPILTRKFGIEPVQPTTEFAELTKARQKEQQD
;
A
#
# COMPACT_ATOMS: atom_id res chain seq x y z
N MET A 1 -16.65 -19.21 30.56
CA MET A 1 -17.34 -19.28 29.26
C MET A 1 -16.73 -20.45 28.50
N SER A 2 -17.51 -21.22 27.73
CA SER A 2 -16.95 -22.32 26.92
C SER A 2 -16.47 -21.77 25.57
N PHE A 3 -15.46 -22.37 24.96
CA PHE A 3 -14.96 -21.96 23.64
C PHE A 3 -16.07 -21.91 22.56
N GLN A 4 -17.05 -22.81 22.67
CA GLN A 4 -18.20 -22.83 21.75
C GLN A 4 -19.11 -21.62 21.95
N GLU A 5 -19.28 -21.18 23.19
CA GLU A 5 -20.06 -19.99 23.51
C GLU A 5 -19.35 -18.71 23.06
N ASP A 6 -18.03 -18.61 23.29
CA ASP A 6 -17.23 -17.47 22.81
C ASP A 6 -17.27 -17.38 21.28
N ARG A 7 -17.11 -18.53 20.60
CA ARG A 7 -17.22 -18.60 19.13
C ARG A 7 -18.60 -18.12 18.66
N ARG A 8 -19.68 -18.55 19.33
CA ARG A 8 -21.04 -18.14 18.99
C ARG A 8 -21.20 -16.62 19.12
N ILE A 9 -20.77 -16.04 20.25
CA ILE A 9 -20.85 -14.60 20.49
C ILE A 9 -20.06 -13.80 19.44
N ILE A 10 -18.84 -14.25 19.09
CA ILE A 10 -18.03 -13.60 18.06
C ILE A 10 -18.71 -13.67 16.70
N MET A 11 -19.26 -14.82 16.33
CA MET A 11 -19.94 -15.01 15.05
C MET A 11 -21.22 -14.16 14.96
N ASP A 12 -22.00 -14.11 16.05
CA ASP A 12 -23.21 -13.28 16.14
C ASP A 12 -22.86 -11.78 16.08
N GLY A 13 -21.71 -11.39 16.63
CA GLY A 13 -21.20 -10.01 16.66
C GLY A 13 -20.29 -9.61 15.50
N VAL A 14 -20.08 -10.45 14.48
CA VAL A 14 -19.00 -10.29 13.48
C VAL A 14 -19.06 -8.96 12.74
N TYR A 15 -20.25 -8.43 12.46
CA TYR A 15 -20.43 -7.15 11.79
C TYR A 15 -19.91 -5.99 12.65
N TYR A 16 -20.28 -5.95 13.93
CA TYR A 16 -19.84 -4.91 14.86
C TYR A 16 -18.33 -4.95 15.09
N ILE A 17 -17.76 -6.15 15.20
CA ILE A 17 -16.30 -6.33 15.32
C ILE A 17 -15.61 -5.83 14.06
N ARG A 18 -16.12 -6.19 12.88
CA ARG A 18 -15.57 -5.74 11.60
C ARG A 18 -15.59 -4.21 11.49
N GLU A 19 -16.71 -3.57 11.81
CA GLU A 19 -16.83 -2.10 11.79
C GLU A 19 -15.87 -1.46 12.79
N ALA A 20 -15.83 -1.98 14.03
CA ALA A 20 -14.94 -1.49 15.08
C ALA A 20 -13.46 -1.53 14.69
N LEU A 21 -13.05 -2.52 13.90
CA LEU A 21 -11.65 -2.73 13.52
C LEU A 21 -11.23 -2.02 12.22
N PHE A 22 -12.15 -1.80 11.29
CA PHE A 22 -11.78 -1.39 9.92
C PHE A 22 -12.45 -0.11 9.42
N ALA A 23 -13.49 0.41 10.07
CA ALA A 23 -14.17 1.61 9.58
C ALA A 23 -13.41 2.91 9.93
N CYS A 24 -12.82 2.99 11.14
CA CYS A 24 -12.05 4.15 11.62
C CYS A 24 -12.78 5.51 11.47
N THR A 25 -14.11 5.52 11.64
CA THR A 25 -14.96 6.71 11.50
C THR A 25 -15.15 7.49 12.80
N ASP A 26 -14.78 6.91 13.94
CA ASP A 26 -14.80 7.55 15.25
C ASP A 26 -13.56 7.15 16.08
N PRO A 27 -13.24 7.90 17.16
CA PRO A 27 -12.04 7.65 17.97
C PRO A 27 -11.97 6.24 18.57
N ILE A 28 -13.11 5.65 18.98
CA ILE A 28 -13.14 4.32 19.61
C ILE A 28 -12.76 3.25 18.58
N GLN A 29 -13.24 3.40 17.34
CA GLN A 29 -12.84 2.51 16.25
C GLN A 29 -11.35 2.63 15.94
N VAL A 30 -10.80 3.85 15.93
CA VAL A 30 -9.36 4.06 15.74
C VAL A 30 -8.56 3.37 16.85
N GLU A 31 -8.96 3.52 18.11
CA GLU A 31 -8.29 2.87 19.25
C GLU A 31 -8.38 1.34 19.22
N SER A 32 -9.53 0.81 18.80
CA SER A 32 -9.76 -0.62 18.61
C SER A 32 -8.86 -1.16 17.49
N ALA A 33 -8.84 -0.47 16.35
CA ALA A 33 -8.00 -0.79 15.21
C ALA A 33 -6.50 -0.72 15.56
N VAL A 34 -6.06 0.30 16.29
CA VAL A 34 -4.67 0.42 16.78
C VAL A 34 -4.30 -0.75 17.70
N SER A 35 -5.18 -1.10 18.63
CA SER A 35 -4.94 -2.21 19.57
C SER A 35 -4.83 -3.54 18.82
N PHE A 36 -5.71 -3.76 17.84
CA PHE A 36 -5.66 -4.94 16.99
C PHE A 36 -4.44 -4.96 16.05
N ALA A 37 -4.06 -3.81 15.51
CA ALA A 37 -2.85 -3.65 14.68
C ALA A 37 -1.58 -4.04 15.46
N ARG A 38 -1.48 -3.64 16.73
CA ARG A 38 -0.38 -4.07 17.62
C ARG A 38 -0.38 -5.57 17.86
N PHE A 39 -1.55 -6.15 18.11
CA PHE A 39 -1.69 -7.60 18.26
C PHE A 39 -1.23 -8.34 17.00
N LEU A 40 -1.63 -7.88 15.82
CA LEU A 40 -1.20 -8.47 14.54
C LEU A 40 0.29 -8.29 14.29
N ASN A 41 0.85 -7.10 14.58
CA ASN A 41 2.29 -6.87 14.48
C ASN A 41 3.08 -7.90 15.30
N TRP A 42 2.62 -8.18 16.52
CA TRP A 42 3.17 -9.19 17.42
C TRP A 42 2.97 -10.62 16.91
N SER A 43 1.77 -10.97 16.41
CA SER A 43 1.48 -12.32 15.90
C SER A 43 2.26 -12.65 14.62
N GLY A 44 2.65 -11.61 13.87
CA GLY A 44 3.38 -11.74 12.62
C GLY A 44 2.48 -11.96 11.40
N ILE A 45 3.04 -11.62 10.24
CA ILE A 45 2.39 -11.77 8.95
C ILE A 45 2.69 -13.14 8.35
N ASN A 46 1.66 -13.84 7.90
CA ASN A 46 1.76 -15.12 7.21
C ASN A 46 0.59 -15.26 6.21
N ARG A 47 0.48 -16.43 5.55
CA ARG A 47 -0.55 -16.68 4.53
C ARG A 47 -2.00 -16.53 5.04
N GLU A 48 -2.24 -16.78 6.32
CA GLU A 48 -3.57 -16.71 6.94
C GLU A 48 -3.87 -15.30 7.46
N THR A 49 -2.85 -14.57 7.91
CA THR A 49 -3.03 -13.26 8.56
C THR A 49 -2.82 -12.07 7.62
N TYR A 50 -2.14 -12.23 6.48
CA TYR A 50 -1.89 -11.10 5.55
C TYR A 50 -3.16 -10.36 5.09
N PRO A 51 -4.36 -10.99 4.93
CA PRO A 51 -5.55 -10.25 4.55
C PRO A 51 -5.98 -9.24 5.62
N LEU A 52 -5.72 -9.53 6.89
CA LEU A 52 -5.99 -8.61 8.01
C LEU A 52 -5.01 -7.43 7.99
N PHE A 53 -3.73 -7.69 7.72
CA PHE A 53 -2.74 -6.63 7.53
C PHE A 53 -3.14 -5.70 6.39
N LEU A 54 -3.51 -6.29 5.24
CA LEU A 54 -3.96 -5.54 4.08
C LEU A 54 -5.20 -4.69 4.41
N ARG A 55 -6.19 -5.23 5.12
CA ARG A 55 -7.36 -4.47 5.57
C ARG A 55 -7.01 -3.28 6.46
N LEU A 56 -6.04 -3.42 7.37
CA LEU A 56 -5.60 -2.32 8.23
C LEU A 56 -4.80 -1.27 7.46
N ILE A 57 -3.96 -1.66 6.49
CA ILE A 57 -3.31 -0.72 5.57
C ILE A 57 -4.34 0.10 4.78
N GLN A 58 -5.42 -0.55 4.33
CA GLN A 58 -6.51 0.07 3.57
C GLN A 58 -7.32 1.10 4.38
N THR A 59 -7.25 1.07 5.71
CA THR A 59 -7.87 2.14 6.53
C THR A 59 -7.23 3.50 6.26
N ASN A 60 -5.98 3.51 5.78
CA ASN A 60 -5.19 4.70 5.53
C ASN A 60 -5.08 5.65 6.74
N ASN A 61 -5.40 5.16 7.95
CA ASN A 61 -5.33 5.94 9.18
C ASN A 61 -3.89 5.85 9.74
N PRO A 62 -3.17 6.98 9.91
CA PRO A 62 -1.77 6.95 10.34
C PRO A 62 -1.56 6.22 11.66
N TRP A 63 -2.45 6.36 12.65
CA TRP A 63 -2.30 5.68 13.95
C TRP A 63 -2.36 4.17 13.81
N VAL A 64 -3.29 3.67 12.99
CA VAL A 64 -3.48 2.25 12.73
C VAL A 64 -2.29 1.68 11.94
N VAL A 65 -1.90 2.36 10.88
CA VAL A 65 -0.79 1.94 10.01
C VAL A 65 0.54 1.96 10.78
N ASP A 66 0.80 2.98 11.57
CA ASP A 66 1.98 3.08 12.43
C ASP A 66 2.03 1.97 13.47
N ALA A 67 0.89 1.65 14.08
CA ALA A 67 0.80 0.53 15.03
C ALA A 67 1.01 -0.84 14.36
N LEU A 68 0.56 -1.00 13.12
CA LEU A 68 0.70 -2.25 12.36
C LEU A 68 2.15 -2.49 11.91
N ILE A 69 2.81 -1.44 11.45
CA ILE A 69 4.18 -1.50 10.89
C ILE A 69 5.22 -1.40 12.00
N ALA A 70 4.97 -0.56 13.01
CA ALA A 70 5.90 -0.17 14.06
C ALA A 70 7.22 0.34 13.45
N ASN A 71 8.35 -0.26 13.86
CA ASN A 71 9.70 0.12 13.40
C ASN A 71 10.18 -0.66 12.17
N ARG A 72 9.29 -1.44 11.52
CA ARG A 72 9.65 -2.22 10.32
C ARG A 72 9.65 -1.32 9.09
N GLU A 73 10.44 -1.70 8.09
CA GLU A 73 10.44 -1.03 6.78
C GLU A 73 9.11 -1.30 6.05
N PRO A 74 8.26 -0.27 5.78
CA PRO A 74 6.92 -0.44 5.21
C PRO A 74 6.91 -1.23 3.90
N ARG A 75 7.89 -0.93 3.02
CA ARG A 75 8.08 -1.60 1.73
C ARG A 75 8.24 -3.11 1.86
N LEU A 76 8.81 -3.60 2.97
CA LEU A 76 9.08 -5.01 3.17
C LEU A 76 7.97 -5.75 3.92
N LEU A 77 6.86 -5.07 4.29
CA LEU A 77 5.81 -5.63 5.13
C LEU A 77 5.25 -6.96 4.60
N PHE A 78 5.03 -7.06 3.29
CA PHE A 78 4.48 -8.26 2.63
C PHE A 78 5.55 -9.13 1.94
N SER A 79 6.84 -8.85 2.13
CA SER A 79 7.93 -9.53 1.41
C SER A 79 8.02 -11.04 1.66
N THR A 80 7.53 -11.51 2.81
CA THR A 80 7.48 -12.95 3.16
C THR A 80 6.27 -13.67 2.55
N ILE A 81 5.32 -12.93 1.98
CA ILE A 81 4.12 -13.49 1.36
C ILE A 81 4.39 -13.69 -0.12
N LYS A 82 4.19 -14.91 -0.59
CA LYS A 82 4.28 -15.21 -2.02
C LYS A 82 3.26 -14.36 -2.79
N PRO A 83 3.68 -13.64 -3.85
CA PRO A 83 2.76 -12.91 -4.71
C PRO A 83 1.62 -13.80 -5.19
N ASN A 84 0.42 -13.25 -5.17
CA ASN A 84 -0.79 -13.88 -5.68
C ASN A 84 -1.75 -12.79 -6.17
N THR A 85 -2.70 -13.17 -7.03
CA THR A 85 -3.64 -12.24 -7.68
C THR A 85 -4.42 -11.40 -6.66
N GLU A 86 -4.95 -12.00 -5.59
CA GLU A 86 -5.74 -11.24 -4.58
C GLU A 86 -4.93 -10.11 -3.94
N LEU A 87 -3.66 -10.35 -3.61
CA LEU A 87 -2.77 -9.38 -2.99
C LEU A 87 -2.39 -8.25 -3.96
N ILE A 88 -2.11 -8.60 -5.22
CA ILE A 88 -1.71 -7.64 -6.26
C ILE A 88 -2.90 -6.76 -6.68
N ASP A 89 -4.07 -7.38 -6.91
CA ASP A 89 -5.30 -6.68 -7.27
C ASP A 89 -5.70 -5.70 -6.18
N ALA A 90 -5.59 -6.10 -4.91
CA ALA A 90 -5.87 -5.20 -3.80
C ALA A 90 -4.90 -4.02 -3.74
N ALA A 91 -3.61 -4.23 -4.05
CA ALA A 91 -2.64 -3.15 -4.11
C ALA A 91 -3.01 -2.14 -5.21
N PHE A 92 -3.25 -2.60 -6.45
CA PHE A 92 -3.65 -1.73 -7.55
C PHE A 92 -5.00 -1.06 -7.29
N ALA A 93 -6.00 -1.76 -6.76
CA ALA A 93 -7.30 -1.17 -6.41
C ALA A 93 -7.15 0.01 -5.44
N ASN A 94 -6.23 -0.09 -4.47
CA ASN A 94 -5.91 1.03 -3.59
C ASN A 94 -5.19 2.15 -4.35
N LEU A 95 -4.17 1.82 -5.15
CA LEU A 95 -3.51 2.84 -5.96
C LEU A 95 -4.50 3.58 -6.87
N PHE A 96 -5.51 2.92 -7.44
CA PHE A 96 -6.54 3.56 -8.25
C PHE A 96 -7.49 4.45 -7.44
N SER A 97 -7.86 4.03 -6.24
CA SER A 97 -8.87 4.70 -5.41
C SER A 97 -8.40 6.04 -4.84
N PHE A 98 -7.09 6.24 -4.70
CA PHE A 98 -6.53 7.45 -4.09
C PHE A 98 -5.82 8.33 -5.10
N HIS A 99 -5.97 9.63 -4.97
CA HIS A 99 -5.13 10.62 -5.64
C HIS A 99 -3.73 10.65 -5.03
N PRO A 100 -2.73 11.19 -5.76
CA PRO A 100 -1.45 11.52 -5.14
C PRO A 100 -1.69 12.43 -3.92
N ASP A 101 -0.94 12.18 -2.85
CA ASP A 101 -0.99 12.87 -1.55
C ASP A 101 -2.20 12.56 -0.64
N GLU A 102 -3.12 11.66 -1.05
CA GLU A 102 -4.21 11.19 -0.17
C GLU A 102 -3.81 9.97 0.67
N LEU A 103 -2.89 9.14 0.17
CA LEU A 103 -2.40 7.97 0.91
C LEU A 103 -1.33 8.38 1.93
N TYR A 104 -1.47 7.88 3.15
CA TYR A 104 -0.44 7.93 4.17
C TYR A 104 0.82 7.22 3.66
N GLU A 105 1.98 7.85 3.83
CA GLU A 105 3.22 7.44 3.18
C GLU A 105 3.58 5.98 3.45
N LYS A 106 3.48 5.51 4.70
CA LYS A 106 3.79 4.11 5.03
C LYS A 106 2.80 3.13 4.41
N ALA A 107 1.52 3.52 4.28
CA ALA A 107 0.53 2.69 3.60
C ALA A 107 0.85 2.58 2.11
N LEU A 108 1.17 3.71 1.45
CA LEU A 108 1.61 3.74 0.06
C LEU A 108 2.86 2.88 -0.16
N MET A 109 3.88 3.01 0.68
CA MET A 109 5.11 2.23 0.59
C MET A 109 4.86 0.72 0.75
N ALA A 110 3.95 0.31 1.64
CA ALA A 110 3.57 -1.10 1.80
C ALA A 110 2.83 -1.63 0.55
N LEU A 111 1.92 -0.85 -0.02
CA LEU A 111 1.19 -1.22 -1.25
C LEU A 111 2.13 -1.32 -2.45
N LEU A 112 3.06 -0.37 -2.61
CA LEU A 112 4.08 -0.41 -3.66
C LEU A 112 5.06 -1.57 -3.45
N GLY A 113 5.39 -1.93 -2.21
CA GLY A 113 6.22 -3.08 -1.87
C GLY A 113 5.61 -4.42 -2.33
N ILE A 114 4.28 -4.56 -2.28
CA ILE A 114 3.58 -5.72 -2.86
C ILE A 114 3.85 -5.81 -4.36
N ILE A 115 3.67 -4.69 -5.08
CA ILE A 115 3.81 -4.64 -6.53
C ILE A 115 5.27 -4.87 -6.92
N GLU A 116 6.21 -4.27 -6.22
CA GLU A 116 7.64 -4.51 -6.45
C GLU A 116 8.01 -5.98 -6.31
N ASN A 117 7.53 -6.65 -5.25
CA ASN A 117 7.79 -8.07 -5.04
C ASN A 117 7.15 -8.93 -6.14
N ALA A 118 5.94 -8.58 -6.59
CA ALA A 118 5.23 -9.30 -7.65
C ALA A 118 5.92 -9.19 -9.02
N TYR A 119 6.46 -8.00 -9.35
CA TYR A 119 7.12 -7.72 -10.62
C TYR A 119 8.65 -7.69 -10.51
N PHE A 120 9.23 -8.39 -9.53
CA PHE A 120 10.69 -8.57 -9.46
C PHE A 120 11.23 -9.17 -10.78
N ASP A 121 10.52 -10.18 -11.28
CA ASP A 121 10.56 -10.60 -12.68
C ASP A 121 9.26 -10.15 -13.34
N ALA A 122 9.37 -9.33 -14.39
CA ALA A 122 8.21 -8.69 -15.00
C ALA A 122 7.26 -9.70 -15.67
N ASP A 123 7.82 -10.73 -16.31
CA ASP A 123 7.04 -11.75 -17.03
C ASP A 123 6.34 -12.71 -16.07
N ASP A 124 6.94 -13.03 -14.92
CA ASP A 124 6.29 -13.78 -13.85
C ASP A 124 5.20 -12.96 -13.16
N GLY A 125 5.45 -11.68 -12.85
CA GLY A 125 4.43 -10.78 -12.32
C GLY A 125 3.21 -10.68 -13.24
N TYR A 126 3.44 -10.60 -14.55
CA TYR A 126 2.40 -10.57 -15.58
C TYR A 126 1.50 -11.82 -15.58
N LYS A 127 2.02 -12.98 -15.17
CA LYS A 127 1.22 -14.21 -15.05
C LYS A 127 0.23 -14.15 -13.90
N TRP A 128 0.56 -13.44 -12.82
CA TRP A 128 -0.31 -13.27 -11.65
C TRP A 128 -1.34 -12.18 -11.86
N HIS A 129 -0.91 -11.05 -12.44
CA HIS A 129 -1.74 -9.91 -12.80
C HIS A 129 -1.28 -9.37 -14.15
N ALA A 130 -2.14 -9.47 -15.18
CA ALA A 130 -1.83 -8.96 -16.51
C ALA A 130 -1.90 -7.43 -16.48
N ILE A 131 -0.73 -6.79 -16.34
CA ILE A 131 -0.64 -5.34 -16.16
C ILE A 131 -1.19 -4.58 -17.37
N GLU A 132 -1.93 -3.51 -17.13
CA GLU A 132 -2.45 -2.62 -18.16
C GLU A 132 -1.75 -1.26 -18.17
N ILE A 133 -1.98 -0.46 -19.21
CA ILE A 133 -1.53 0.95 -19.27
C ILE A 133 -2.03 1.72 -18.04
N MET A 134 -3.23 1.38 -17.55
CA MET A 134 -3.84 2.05 -16.41
C MET A 134 -3.07 1.75 -15.11
N ASP A 135 -2.61 0.51 -14.91
CA ASP A 135 -1.77 0.13 -13.77
C ASP A 135 -0.44 0.92 -13.77
N ILE A 136 0.20 1.03 -14.94
CA ILE A 136 1.46 1.79 -15.10
C ILE A 136 1.24 3.28 -14.79
N ASN A 137 0.13 3.85 -15.25
CA ASN A 137 -0.25 5.23 -14.93
C ASN A 137 -0.54 5.42 -13.43
N ALA A 138 -1.19 4.44 -12.79
CA ALA A 138 -1.45 4.45 -11.36
C ALA A 138 -0.18 4.34 -10.51
N LEU A 139 0.86 3.68 -11.00
CA LEU A 139 2.20 3.73 -10.38
C LEU A 139 2.83 5.11 -10.57
N GLY A 140 2.89 5.57 -11.82
CA GLY A 140 3.61 6.78 -12.18
C GLY A 140 3.04 8.06 -11.57
N LYS A 141 1.75 8.11 -11.23
CA LYS A 141 1.13 9.31 -10.63
C LYS A 141 1.70 9.69 -9.25
N PHE A 142 2.33 8.74 -8.55
CA PHE A 142 2.96 8.99 -7.26
C PHE A 142 4.39 9.52 -7.38
N LEU A 143 4.94 9.66 -8.60
CA LEU A 143 6.23 10.29 -8.81
C LEU A 143 6.16 11.78 -8.41
N ILE A 144 7.18 12.22 -7.68
CA ILE A 144 7.35 13.61 -7.26
C ILE A 144 8.44 14.22 -8.15
N LYS A 145 8.03 14.92 -9.20
CA LYS A 145 8.93 15.46 -10.24
C LYS A 145 10.02 16.39 -9.70
N ASP A 146 9.70 17.17 -8.67
CA ASP A 146 10.62 18.13 -8.05
C ASP A 146 11.52 17.52 -6.96
N SER A 147 11.34 16.23 -6.67
CA SER A 147 12.19 15.49 -5.74
C SER A 147 13.24 14.67 -6.50
N PRO A 148 14.42 14.43 -5.90
CA PRO A 148 15.45 13.61 -6.51
C PRO A 148 15.04 12.13 -6.60
N GLN A 149 15.74 11.36 -7.45
CA GLN A 149 15.47 9.94 -7.68
C GLN A 149 15.75 9.04 -6.46
N ASP A 150 16.56 9.52 -5.51
CA ASP A 150 16.90 8.81 -4.28
C ASP A 150 15.85 8.98 -3.17
N HIS A 151 14.89 9.90 -3.36
CA HIS A 151 13.72 10.01 -2.50
C HIS A 151 13.03 8.64 -2.39
N PRO A 152 12.71 8.13 -1.19
CA PRO A 152 12.25 6.75 -0.99
C PRO A 152 11.09 6.33 -1.91
N LEU A 153 10.07 7.19 -2.03
CA LEU A 153 8.93 6.96 -2.92
C LEU A 153 9.33 6.93 -4.41
N ASN A 154 10.06 7.93 -4.90
CA ASN A 154 10.50 7.99 -6.30
C ASN A 154 11.37 6.78 -6.64
N LYS A 155 12.32 6.44 -5.77
CA LYS A 155 13.20 5.28 -5.94
C LYS A 155 12.40 4.00 -6.11
N LEU A 156 11.38 3.78 -5.26
CA LEU A 156 10.54 2.59 -5.33
C LEU A 156 9.69 2.55 -6.61
N VAL A 157 8.98 3.63 -6.93
CA VAL A 157 8.13 3.70 -8.14
C VAL A 157 8.98 3.56 -9.41
N LEU A 158 10.11 4.25 -9.50
CA LEU A 158 11.02 4.17 -10.64
C LEU A 158 11.64 2.78 -10.78
N HIS A 159 11.94 2.09 -9.68
CA HIS A 159 12.42 0.71 -9.71
C HIS A 159 11.36 -0.26 -10.23
N ILE A 160 10.10 -0.13 -9.80
CA ILE A 160 9.00 -0.94 -10.34
C ILE A 160 8.84 -0.68 -11.84
N LEU A 161 8.78 0.58 -12.25
CA LEU A 161 8.67 0.95 -13.67
C LEU A 161 9.87 0.42 -14.49
N ASP A 162 11.07 0.40 -13.92
CA ASP A 162 12.27 -0.17 -14.54
C ASP A 162 12.13 -1.68 -14.77
N ARG A 163 11.61 -2.43 -13.79
CA ARG A 163 11.31 -3.84 -14.01
C ARG A 163 10.33 -4.04 -15.16
N LEU A 164 9.28 -3.24 -15.19
CA LEU A 164 8.25 -3.30 -16.24
C LEU A 164 8.78 -2.98 -17.65
N THR A 165 9.91 -2.25 -17.79
CA THR A 165 10.51 -2.05 -19.13
C THR A 165 11.11 -3.31 -19.73
N HIS A 166 11.32 -4.36 -18.94
CA HIS A 166 11.85 -5.65 -19.38
C HIS A 166 10.73 -6.66 -19.75
N LEU A 167 9.46 -6.24 -19.73
CA LEU A 167 8.33 -7.12 -20.01
C LEU A 167 8.37 -7.61 -21.47
N GLY A 168 8.28 -8.92 -21.66
CA GLY A 168 8.22 -9.53 -23.00
C GLY A 168 9.57 -9.68 -23.72
N GLU A 169 10.69 -9.43 -23.04
CA GLU A 169 12.04 -9.61 -23.60
C GLU A 169 12.28 -11.03 -24.11
N ALA A 170 11.74 -12.05 -23.43
CA ALA A 170 11.97 -13.46 -23.77
C ALA A 170 11.19 -13.94 -24.99
N LEU A 171 9.98 -13.44 -25.23
CA LEU A 171 9.02 -14.01 -26.19
C LEU A 171 8.58 -13.06 -27.31
N LYS A 172 9.12 -11.83 -27.36
CA LYS A 172 8.77 -10.80 -28.37
C LYS A 172 7.26 -10.58 -28.53
N ASP A 173 6.54 -10.63 -27.42
CA ASP A 173 5.10 -10.40 -27.39
C ASP A 173 4.80 -8.91 -27.65
N HIS A 174 4.00 -8.63 -28.68
CA HIS A 174 3.70 -7.25 -29.08
C HIS A 174 2.94 -6.47 -28.00
N GLN A 175 2.01 -7.09 -27.28
CA GLN A 175 1.24 -6.42 -26.22
C GLN A 175 2.16 -6.06 -25.06
N LYS A 176 3.02 -6.98 -24.64
CA LYS A 176 4.02 -6.75 -23.58
C LYS A 176 5.00 -5.64 -23.96
N ASN A 177 5.45 -5.59 -25.21
CA ASN A 177 6.32 -4.53 -25.69
C ASN A 177 5.66 -3.14 -25.64
N LEU A 178 4.34 -3.03 -25.88
CA LEU A 178 3.62 -1.77 -25.74
C LEU A 178 3.60 -1.30 -24.28
N LEU A 179 3.37 -2.22 -23.34
CA LEU A 179 3.38 -1.94 -21.90
C LEU A 179 4.79 -1.54 -21.42
N ALA A 180 5.81 -2.28 -21.83
CA ALA A 180 7.21 -1.96 -21.54
C ALA A 180 7.60 -0.57 -22.04
N LYS A 181 7.20 -0.23 -23.28
CA LYS A 181 7.41 1.11 -23.86
C LYS A 181 6.67 2.19 -23.07
N HIS A 182 5.46 1.91 -22.60
CA HIS A 182 4.70 2.87 -21.78
C HIS A 182 5.37 3.12 -20.42
N ALA A 183 5.82 2.06 -19.73
CA ALA A 183 6.59 2.19 -18.50
C ALA A 183 7.87 3.01 -18.70
N PHE A 184 8.58 2.78 -19.82
CA PHE A 184 9.74 3.58 -20.21
C PHE A 184 9.38 5.05 -20.40
N ASN A 185 8.29 5.35 -21.11
CA ASN A 185 7.86 6.73 -21.36
C ASN A 185 7.54 7.48 -20.05
N VAL A 186 6.90 6.82 -19.09
CA VAL A 186 6.64 7.41 -17.77
C VAL A 186 7.93 7.74 -17.04
N ARG A 187 8.90 6.82 -17.03
CA ARG A 187 10.23 7.08 -16.44
C ARG A 187 10.96 8.20 -17.15
N TYR A 188 10.93 8.20 -18.47
CA TYR A 188 11.58 9.24 -19.27
C TYR A 188 10.96 10.62 -19.01
N ALA A 189 9.63 10.70 -18.88
CA ALA A 189 8.94 11.93 -18.49
C ALA A 189 9.32 12.41 -17.08
N TYR A 190 9.79 11.53 -16.19
CA TYR A 190 10.37 11.93 -14.90
C TYR A 190 11.81 12.43 -15.02
N PHE A 191 12.69 11.73 -15.73
CA PHE A 191 14.12 12.09 -15.80
C PHE A 191 14.41 13.30 -16.70
N ASP A 192 13.61 13.50 -17.75
CA ASP A 192 13.83 14.61 -18.69
C ASP A 192 13.30 15.92 -18.11
N SER A 193 14.20 16.87 -17.87
CA SER A 193 13.85 18.22 -17.37
C SER A 193 12.97 19.03 -18.32
N THR A 194 12.93 18.67 -19.60
CA THR A 194 12.09 19.34 -20.62
C THR A 194 10.69 18.75 -20.71
N LYS A 195 10.44 17.63 -20.03
CA LYS A 195 9.16 16.91 -20.02
C LYS A 195 8.44 17.03 -18.70
N ALA A 196 7.12 16.95 -18.78
CA ALA A 196 6.24 16.86 -17.63
C ALA A 196 5.59 15.46 -17.58
N LEU A 197 5.18 15.02 -16.39
CA LEU A 197 4.55 13.70 -16.23
C LEU A 197 3.26 13.57 -17.06
N ASN A 198 2.57 14.67 -17.34
CA ASN A 198 1.38 14.68 -18.18
C ASN A 198 1.66 14.44 -19.66
N ASP A 199 2.93 14.41 -20.09
CA ASP A 199 3.31 13.99 -21.43
C ASP A 199 3.20 12.46 -21.61
N ALA A 200 3.21 11.70 -20.50
CA ALA A 200 3.08 10.24 -20.49
C ALA A 200 1.81 9.74 -19.79
N ILE A 201 1.31 10.47 -18.77
CA ILE A 201 0.17 10.07 -17.95
C ILE A 201 -0.99 11.05 -18.17
N PRO A 202 -2.24 10.59 -18.39
CA PRO A 202 -3.37 11.51 -18.53
C PRO A 202 -3.54 12.44 -17.32
N LYS A 203 -3.67 13.74 -17.58
CA LYS A 203 -3.78 14.80 -16.55
C LYS A 203 -4.79 14.52 -15.43
N PRO A 204 -6.00 13.96 -15.67
CA PRO A 204 -6.96 13.69 -14.59
C PRO A 204 -6.39 12.82 -13.46
N ILE A 205 -5.52 11.86 -13.79
CA ILE A 205 -4.91 10.92 -12.83
C ILE A 205 -3.82 11.60 -11.98
N LEU A 206 -3.18 12.64 -12.53
CA LEU A 206 -2.12 13.40 -11.86
C LEU A 206 -2.67 14.47 -10.91
N THR A 207 -3.99 14.63 -10.83
CA THR A 207 -4.61 15.59 -9.92
C THR A 207 -4.28 15.23 -8.48
N ARG A 208 -3.47 16.06 -7.82
CA ARG A 208 -3.13 15.92 -6.40
C ARG A 208 -4.30 16.39 -5.54
N LYS A 209 -4.59 15.66 -4.48
CA LYS A 209 -5.55 16.06 -3.44
C LYS A 209 -4.95 15.73 -2.09
N PHE A 210 -5.15 16.63 -1.14
CA PHE A 210 -4.84 16.32 0.25
C PHE A 210 -5.95 15.45 0.80
N GLY A 211 -5.58 14.36 1.49
CA GLY A 211 -6.53 13.50 2.16
C GLY A 211 -7.37 14.26 3.19
N ILE A 212 -8.55 13.72 3.49
CA ILE A 212 -9.33 14.17 4.66
C ILE A 212 -8.48 13.92 5.91
N GLU A 213 -8.47 14.88 6.83
CA GLU A 213 -7.76 14.72 8.09
C GLU A 213 -8.22 13.42 8.78
N PRO A 214 -7.30 12.49 9.09
CA PRO A 214 -7.68 11.20 9.62
C PRO A 214 -8.28 11.37 11.01
N VAL A 215 -9.30 10.55 11.31
CA VAL A 215 -9.90 10.49 12.64
C VAL A 215 -8.81 10.16 13.66
N GLN A 216 -8.73 11.00 14.69
CA GLN A 216 -7.77 10.85 15.77
C GLN A 216 -8.37 9.98 16.88
N PRO A 217 -7.55 9.21 17.61
CA PRO A 217 -7.98 8.59 18.85
C PRO A 217 -8.26 9.67 19.91
N THR A 218 -8.81 9.27 21.06
CA THR A 218 -8.95 10.20 22.19
C THR A 218 -7.60 10.73 22.66
N THR A 219 -7.61 11.90 23.30
CA THR A 219 -6.40 12.52 23.85
C THR A 219 -5.70 11.60 24.85
N GLU A 220 -6.46 10.94 25.73
CA GLU A 220 -5.93 9.99 26.71
C GLU A 220 -5.19 8.83 26.04
N PHE A 221 -5.79 8.24 25.00
CA PHE A 221 -5.16 7.15 24.27
C PHE A 221 -3.92 7.58 23.49
N ALA A 222 -3.95 8.78 22.90
CA ALA A 222 -2.81 9.35 22.19
C ALA A 222 -1.61 9.57 23.13
N GLU A 223 -1.85 10.10 24.33
CA GLU A 223 -0.83 10.29 25.37
C GLU A 223 -0.25 8.95 25.83
N LEU A 224 -1.10 7.96 26.11
CA LEU A 224 -0.67 6.61 26.49
C LEU A 224 0.18 5.94 25.41
N THR A 225 -0.18 6.12 24.14
CA THR A 225 0.60 5.61 23.00
C THR A 225 1.97 6.26 22.91
N LYS A 226 2.06 7.58 23.09
CA LYS A 226 3.33 8.32 23.09
C LYS A 226 4.23 7.92 24.26
N ALA A 227 3.65 7.72 25.45
CA ALA A 227 4.41 7.26 26.62
C ALA A 227 5.07 5.90 26.36
N ARG A 228 4.31 4.93 25.84
CA ARG A 228 4.83 3.60 25.48
C ARG A 228 5.90 3.61 24.39
N GLN A 229 5.79 4.52 23.41
CA GLN A 229 6.81 4.63 22.36
C GLN A 229 8.15 5.11 22.90
N LYS A 230 8.14 6.00 23.90
CA LYS A 230 9.37 6.45 24.58
C LYS A 230 10.04 5.31 25.34
N GLU A 231 9.27 4.52 26.08
CA GLU A 231 9.78 3.34 26.81
C GLU A 231 10.43 2.28 25.90
N GLN A 232 10.06 2.22 24.61
CA GLN A 232 10.64 1.28 23.65
C GLN A 232 11.89 1.81 22.94
N GLN A 233 12.21 3.11 23.11
CA GLN A 233 13.38 3.76 22.51
C GLN A 233 14.54 3.94 23.49
N ASP A 234 14.26 3.85 24.80
CA ASP A 234 15.25 3.84 25.90
C ASP A 234 15.70 2.41 26.24
#